data_AF-A0A1S9CK47-F1
#
_entry.id   AF-A0A1S9CK47-F1
#
_cell.length_a   1.000
_cell.length_b   1.000
_cell.length_c   1.000
_cell.angle_alpha   90.00
_cell.angle_beta   90.00
_cell.angle_gamma   90.00
#
_symmetry.space_group_name_H-M   'P 1'
#
loop_
_entity.id
_entity.type
_entity.pdbx_description
1 polymer ?
#
loop_
_entity_poly.entity_id
_entity_poly.type
_entity_poly.pdbx_seq_one_letter_code
_entity_poly.pdbx_strand_id
1 'polypeptide(L)'
;MRLIPTEELKTNSKLSFDIFTGNENIIFKNGDLVNSEMIKTLKQLNISQIYISDEYSFSNDTYFPTSDQSIINNFIHSFQKFILKIKQHHFVENDFNELYILAEKAVRLHLIFKSKLKLRYLPENMFGNSYVGKNVYIPTLCAILGFYRGYSLEQMTKLFVAAFLRDISLDFPIFKKEANKLHLHPIATC
;
A
#
# COMPACT_ATOMS: atom_id res chain seq x y z
N MET A 1 15.88 11.92 0.77
CA MET A 1 15.60 10.48 0.86
C MET A 1 15.78 9.85 -0.51
N ARG A 2 16.29 8.61 -0.57
CA ARG A 2 16.34 7.79 -1.79
C ARG A 2 16.00 6.33 -1.46
N LEU A 3 15.42 5.61 -2.42
CA LEU A 3 15.10 4.20 -2.27
C LEU A 3 16.32 3.36 -2.62
N ILE A 4 16.68 2.42 -1.75
CA ILE A 4 17.89 1.59 -1.87
C ILE A 4 17.52 0.12 -1.68
N PRO A 5 18.01 -0.80 -2.52
CA PRO A 5 17.93 -2.23 -2.26
C PRO A 5 18.61 -2.60 -0.95
N THR A 6 18.02 -3.48 -0.14
CA THR A 6 18.61 -3.94 1.14
C THR A 6 19.98 -4.59 0.94
N GLU A 7 20.27 -5.09 -0.28
CA GLU A 7 21.56 -5.66 -0.67
C GLU A 7 22.67 -4.60 -0.83
N GLU A 8 22.31 -3.38 -1.21
CA GLU A 8 23.24 -2.26 -1.41
C GLU A 8 23.27 -1.30 -0.21
N LEU A 9 22.56 -1.66 0.85
CA LEU A 9 22.35 -0.81 2.01
C LEU A 9 23.65 -0.69 2.82
N LYS A 10 24.17 0.53 2.93
CA LYS A 10 25.39 0.84 3.68
C LYS A 10 25.07 1.10 5.15
N THR A 11 26.00 0.72 6.02
CA THR A 11 25.94 1.09 7.43
C THR A 11 26.10 2.60 7.61
N ASN A 12 25.59 3.14 8.72
CA ASN A 12 25.55 4.57 9.05
C ASN A 12 24.67 5.44 8.14
N SER A 13 23.99 4.87 7.14
CA SER A 13 22.89 5.56 6.48
C SER A 13 21.74 5.78 7.46
N LYS A 14 21.00 6.89 7.35
CA LYS A 14 19.89 7.20 8.24
C LYS A 14 18.60 6.65 7.67
N LEU A 15 17.86 5.86 8.44
CA LEU A 15 16.51 5.43 8.05
C LEU A 15 15.61 6.64 7.87
N SER A 16 14.76 6.55 6.85
CA SER A 16 13.87 7.62 6.42
C SER A 16 12.41 7.37 6.81
N PHE A 17 12.10 6.21 7.38
CA PHE A 17 10.75 5.76 7.72
C PHE A 17 10.83 4.72 8.84
N ASP A 18 9.76 4.59 9.64
CA ASP A 18 9.64 3.49 10.59
C ASP A 18 9.41 2.19 9.81
N ILE A 19 10.06 1.13 10.26
CA ILE A 19 9.92 -0.21 9.72
C ILE A 19 9.10 -1.01 10.71
N PHE A 20 7.99 -1.56 10.26
CA PHE A 20 7.03 -2.28 11.10
C PHE A 20 7.18 -3.79 10.93
N THR A 21 6.89 -4.53 12.00
CA THR A 21 6.52 -5.93 11.91
C THR A 21 5.14 -6.03 11.26
N GLY A 22 4.80 -7.19 10.68
CA GLY A 22 3.44 -7.45 10.19
C GLY A 22 2.33 -7.34 11.27
N ASN A 23 2.71 -7.17 12.55
CA ASN A 23 1.84 -7.03 13.71
C ASN A 23 1.89 -5.61 14.31
N GLU A 24 2.13 -4.57 13.50
CA GLU A 24 2.04 -3.15 13.90
C GLU A 24 3.15 -2.63 14.84
N ASN A 25 4.02 -3.51 15.35
CA ASN A 25 5.14 -3.09 16.19
C ASN A 25 6.27 -2.50 15.33
N ILE A 26 6.78 -1.33 15.72
CA ILE A 26 7.96 -0.72 15.10
C ILE A 26 9.19 -1.56 15.45
N ILE A 27 9.91 -2.01 14.43
CA ILE A 27 11.20 -2.72 14.52
C ILE A 27 12.34 -1.70 14.55
N PHE A 28 12.30 -0.76 13.62
CA PHE A 28 13.30 0.31 13.49
C PHE A 28 12.59 1.63 13.29
N LYS A 29 13.06 2.68 13.97
CA LYS A 29 12.47 4.01 13.91
C LYS A 29 13.11 4.84 12.81
N ASN A 30 12.31 5.75 12.26
CA ASN A 30 12.78 6.83 11.42
C ASN A 30 13.90 7.58 12.14
N GLY A 31 15.02 7.72 11.45
CA GLY A 31 16.21 8.37 11.96
C GLY A 31 17.23 7.44 12.60
N ASP A 32 16.92 6.16 12.80
CA ASP A 32 17.90 5.18 13.25
C ASP A 32 19.02 5.03 12.21
N LEU A 33 20.25 4.84 12.70
CA LEU A 33 21.39 4.54 11.85
C LEU A 33 21.39 3.06 11.49
N VAL A 34 21.53 2.79 10.20
CA VAL A 34 21.62 1.42 9.70
C VAL A 34 22.88 0.74 10.24
N ASN A 35 22.70 -0.43 10.83
CA ASN A 35 23.78 -1.29 11.29
C ASN A 35 23.65 -2.70 10.67
N SER A 36 24.65 -3.56 10.88
CA SER A 36 24.68 -4.90 10.30
C SER A 36 23.54 -5.81 10.79
N GLU A 37 23.10 -5.63 12.03
CA GLU A 37 21.97 -6.37 12.60
C GLU A 37 20.66 -5.98 11.90
N MET A 38 20.43 -4.68 11.70
CA MET A 38 19.30 -4.16 10.95
C MET A 38 19.24 -4.75 9.55
N ILE A 39 20.35 -4.74 8.80
CA ILE A 39 20.41 -5.32 7.45
C ILE A 39 20.02 -6.81 7.47
N LYS A 40 20.52 -7.56 8.46
CA LYS A 40 20.18 -8.99 8.61
C LYS A 40 18.69 -9.19 8.88
N THR A 41 18.11 -8.40 9.79
CA THR A 41 16.69 -8.45 10.12
C THR A 41 15.81 -8.08 8.92
N LEU A 42 16.17 -7.04 8.16
CA LEU A 42 15.44 -6.66 6.95
C LEU A 42 15.41 -7.79 5.91
N LYS A 43 16.54 -8.49 5.71
CA LYS A 43 16.60 -9.65 4.83
C LYS A 43 15.74 -10.81 5.33
N GLN A 44 15.75 -11.09 6.63
CA GLN A 44 14.91 -12.15 7.22
C GLN A 44 13.41 -11.86 7.08
N LEU A 45 13.03 -10.59 7.05
CA LEU A 45 11.64 -10.15 6.87
C LEU A 45 11.24 -9.99 5.40
N ASN A 46 12.10 -10.38 4.47
CA ASN A 46 11.93 -10.19 3.03
C ASN A 46 11.71 -8.74 2.61
N ILE A 47 12.25 -7.77 3.36
CA ILE A 47 12.21 -6.36 2.99
C ILE A 47 13.32 -6.11 1.97
N SER A 48 12.94 -5.99 0.70
CA SER A 48 13.90 -5.89 -0.42
C SER A 48 14.41 -4.47 -0.67
N GLN A 49 13.67 -3.45 -0.24
CA GLN A 49 13.98 -2.05 -0.54
C GLN A 49 13.57 -1.16 0.63
N ILE A 50 14.41 -0.17 0.94
CA ILE A 50 14.17 0.78 2.02
C ILE A 50 14.51 2.21 1.59
N TYR A 51 13.79 3.19 2.11
CA TYR A 51 14.19 4.59 2.05
C TYR A 51 15.28 4.92 3.06
N ILE A 52 16.33 5.61 2.61
CA ILE A 52 17.35 6.21 3.47
C ILE A 52 17.56 7.69 3.17
N SER A 53 18.14 8.39 4.14
CA SER A 53 18.71 9.73 3.99
C SER A 53 20.22 9.65 4.19
N ASP A 54 20.96 10.18 3.23
CA ASP A 54 22.42 10.19 3.15
C ASP A 54 22.90 11.40 2.32
N GLU A 55 24.20 11.55 2.10
CA GLU A 55 24.76 12.68 1.34
C GLU A 55 24.29 12.75 -0.12
N TYR A 56 23.73 11.67 -0.67
CA TYR A 56 23.19 11.60 -2.04
C TYR A 56 21.69 11.91 -2.10
N SER A 57 21.08 12.26 -0.97
CA SER A 57 19.67 12.59 -0.90
C SER A 57 19.39 14.04 -1.30
N PHE A 58 18.50 14.25 -2.27
CA PHE A 58 18.07 15.58 -2.74
C PHE A 58 17.48 16.50 -1.65
N SER A 59 16.97 15.91 -0.56
CA SER A 59 16.44 16.66 0.58
C SER A 59 16.66 15.90 1.88
N ASN A 60 17.00 16.65 2.92
CA ASN A 60 17.02 16.19 4.32
C ASN A 60 15.60 15.98 4.89
N ASP A 61 14.57 16.33 4.12
CA ASP A 61 13.18 16.05 4.45
C ASP A 61 12.99 14.53 4.60
N THR A 62 13.03 14.05 5.85
CA THR A 62 12.55 12.72 6.25
C THR A 62 11.03 12.67 6.33
N TYR A 63 10.36 13.78 5.98
CA TYR A 63 8.93 13.91 6.08
C TYR A 63 8.25 13.16 4.94
N PHE A 64 7.73 11.98 5.27
CA PHE A 64 6.75 11.28 4.46
C PHE A 64 5.36 11.89 4.75
N PRO A 65 4.57 12.30 3.73
CA PRO A 65 3.39 13.13 3.92
C PRO A 65 2.14 12.36 4.32
N THR A 66 2.27 11.68 5.44
CA THR A 66 1.21 10.98 6.18
C THR A 66 1.73 11.01 7.61
N SER A 67 1.45 12.12 8.28
CA SER A 67 2.10 12.58 9.52
C SER A 67 2.05 11.62 10.70
N ASP A 68 1.42 10.47 10.54
CA ASP A 68 1.31 9.46 11.56
C ASP A 68 1.37 8.08 10.88
N GLN A 69 2.57 7.51 10.86
CA GLN A 69 2.81 6.19 10.26
C GLN A 69 1.97 5.12 10.96
N SER A 70 1.60 5.34 12.24
CA SER A 70 0.65 4.49 12.96
C SER A 70 -0.75 4.51 12.33
N ILE A 71 -1.22 5.67 11.86
CA ILE A 71 -2.53 5.79 11.21
C ILE A 71 -2.54 5.04 9.87
N ILE A 72 -1.48 5.18 9.06
CA ILE A 72 -1.37 4.41 7.81
C ILE A 72 -1.37 2.92 8.11
N ASN A 73 -0.57 2.50 9.10
CA ASN A 73 -0.46 1.10 9.47
C ASN A 73 -1.82 0.54 9.92
N ASN A 74 -2.60 1.30 10.70
CA ASN A 74 -3.96 0.93 11.08
C ASN A 74 -4.90 0.78 9.87
N PHE A 75 -4.79 1.68 8.87
CA PHE A 75 -5.54 1.56 7.62
C PHE A 75 -5.11 0.32 6.84
N ILE A 76 -3.81 0.13 6.65
CA ILE A 76 -3.21 -1.03 6.01
C ILE A 76 -3.74 -2.33 6.64
N HIS A 77 -3.69 -2.45 7.95
CA HIS A 77 -4.18 -3.63 8.68
C HIS A 77 -5.68 -3.82 8.49
N SER A 78 -6.46 -2.74 8.55
CA SER A 78 -7.91 -2.79 8.32
C SER A 78 -8.26 -3.24 6.90
N PHE A 79 -7.53 -2.76 5.90
CA PHE A 79 -7.67 -3.21 4.51
C PHE A 79 -7.24 -4.67 4.32
N GLN A 80 -6.21 -5.12 5.04
CA GLN A 80 -5.77 -6.51 5.01
C GLN A 80 -6.86 -7.48 5.46
N LYS A 81 -7.70 -7.10 6.44
CA LYS A 81 -8.85 -7.92 6.85
C LYS A 81 -9.83 -8.14 5.69
N PHE A 82 -10.10 -7.12 4.88
CA PHE A 82 -10.94 -7.26 3.70
C PHE A 82 -10.29 -8.13 2.63
N ILE A 83 -9.00 -7.95 2.35
CA ILE A 83 -8.26 -8.81 1.40
C ILE A 83 -8.37 -10.28 1.82
N LEU A 84 -8.17 -10.58 3.11
CA LEU A 84 -8.29 -11.94 3.64
C LEU A 84 -9.71 -12.50 3.50
N LYS A 85 -10.74 -11.73 3.88
CA LYS A 85 -12.15 -12.13 3.71
C LYS A 85 -12.46 -12.44 2.25
N ILE A 86 -11.97 -11.63 1.30
CA ILE A 86 -12.22 -11.85 -0.13
C ILE A 86 -11.53 -13.13 -0.61
N LYS A 87 -10.25 -13.32 -0.27
CA LYS A 87 -9.49 -14.54 -0.62
C LYS A 87 -10.10 -15.81 -0.04
N GLN A 88 -10.70 -15.72 1.15
CA GLN A 88 -11.38 -16.82 1.83
C GLN A 88 -12.85 -16.99 1.41
N HIS A 89 -13.36 -16.16 0.50
CA HIS A 89 -14.75 -16.17 0.04
C HIS A 89 -15.79 -15.90 1.14
N HIS A 90 -15.40 -15.11 2.14
CA HIS A 90 -16.25 -14.66 3.23
C HIS A 90 -16.65 -13.19 3.11
N PHE A 91 -16.37 -12.55 1.97
CA PHE A 91 -16.73 -11.16 1.74
C PHE A 91 -18.21 -11.02 1.35
N VAL A 92 -18.97 -10.31 2.18
CA VAL A 92 -20.42 -10.11 2.03
C VAL A 92 -20.79 -8.63 1.83
N GLU A 93 -22.06 -8.32 1.55
CA GLU A 93 -22.53 -6.96 1.30
C GLU A 93 -22.18 -5.97 2.44
N ASN A 94 -22.33 -6.38 3.70
CA ASN A 94 -21.95 -5.54 4.83
C ASN A 94 -20.45 -5.21 4.85
N ASP A 95 -19.58 -6.12 4.39
CA ASP A 95 -18.14 -5.84 4.28
C ASP A 95 -17.86 -4.77 3.23
N PHE A 96 -18.66 -4.69 2.17
CA PHE A 96 -18.54 -3.63 1.16
C PHE A 96 -18.87 -2.25 1.77
N ASN A 97 -19.93 -2.17 2.57
CA ASN A 97 -20.28 -0.93 3.27
C ASN A 97 -19.18 -0.50 4.25
N GLU A 98 -18.65 -1.45 5.04
CA GLU A 98 -17.52 -1.18 5.94
C GLU A 98 -16.26 -0.75 5.20
N LEU A 99 -15.94 -1.40 4.08
CA LEU A 99 -14.83 -1.04 3.20
C LEU A 99 -14.99 0.37 2.66
N TYR A 100 -16.20 0.75 2.22
CA TYR A 100 -16.47 2.09 1.70
C TYR A 100 -16.29 3.16 2.78
N ILE A 101 -16.79 2.92 4.00
CA ILE A 101 -16.58 3.80 5.16
C ILE A 101 -15.09 3.93 5.49
N LEU A 102 -14.34 2.83 5.49
CA LEU A 102 -12.91 2.83 5.74
C LEU A 102 -12.16 3.63 4.66
N ALA A 103 -12.51 3.43 3.39
CA ALA A 103 -11.94 4.16 2.26
C ALA A 103 -12.21 5.66 2.37
N GLU A 104 -13.45 6.08 2.72
CA GLU A 104 -13.76 7.49 2.92
C GLU A 104 -12.91 8.10 4.04
N LYS A 105 -12.74 7.39 5.16
CA LYS A 105 -11.86 7.83 6.26
C LYS A 105 -10.41 7.99 5.80
N ALA A 106 -9.89 7.05 5.02
CA ALA A 106 -8.54 7.12 4.46
C ALA A 106 -8.38 8.34 3.53
N VAL A 107 -9.34 8.55 2.62
CA VAL A 107 -9.34 9.70 1.70
C VAL A 107 -9.42 11.03 2.45
N ARG A 108 -10.28 11.14 3.47
CA ARG A 108 -10.38 12.34 4.32
C ARG A 108 -9.06 12.66 5.01
N LEU A 109 -8.34 11.65 5.48
CA LEU A 109 -7.02 11.85 6.09
C LEU A 109 -6.04 12.50 5.10
N HIS A 110 -6.02 12.04 3.85
CA HIS A 110 -5.19 12.65 2.81
C HIS A 110 -5.56 14.13 2.56
N LEU A 111 -6.85 14.47 2.60
CA LEU A 111 -7.32 15.84 2.44
C LEU A 111 -6.91 16.76 3.60
N ILE A 112 -6.88 16.25 4.84
CA ILE A 112 -6.38 17.01 6.00
C ILE A 112 -4.91 17.41 5.78
N PHE A 113 -4.12 16.52 5.19
CA PHE A 113 -2.70 16.75 4.90
C PHE A 113 -2.44 17.22 3.45
N LYS A 114 -3.43 17.85 2.80
CA LYS A 114 -3.37 18.24 1.37
C LYS A 114 -2.11 19.00 0.97
N SER A 115 -1.63 19.92 1.83
CA SER A 115 -0.45 20.75 1.56
C SER A 115 0.86 19.96 1.55
N LYS A 116 0.81 18.73 2.04
CA LYS A 116 1.98 17.86 2.17
C LYS A 116 1.92 16.70 1.19
N LEU A 117 0.77 16.39 0.59
CA LEU A 117 0.63 15.27 -0.34
C LEU A 117 1.69 15.34 -1.45
N LYS A 118 2.42 14.24 -1.62
CA LYS A 118 3.37 14.03 -2.71
C LYS A 118 3.12 12.64 -3.27
N LEU A 119 3.08 12.52 -4.59
CA LEU A 119 3.12 11.22 -5.26
C LEU A 119 4.51 10.63 -5.04
N ARG A 120 4.58 9.53 -4.29
CA ARG A 120 5.83 8.83 -4.00
C ARG A 120 5.62 7.35 -4.21
N TYR A 121 6.54 6.71 -4.92
CA TYR A 121 6.58 5.26 -5.03
C TYR A 121 6.65 4.61 -3.64
N LEU A 122 5.94 3.49 -3.45
CA LEU A 122 6.05 2.68 -2.25
C LEU A 122 6.21 1.22 -2.71
N PRO A 123 7.38 0.61 -2.50
CA PRO A 123 7.61 -0.75 -2.96
C PRO A 123 6.80 -1.76 -2.15
N GLU A 124 6.42 -2.86 -2.79
CA GLU A 124 5.51 -3.86 -2.22
C GLU A 124 6.02 -4.46 -0.92
N ASN A 125 7.32 -4.68 -0.84
CA ASN A 125 7.96 -5.38 0.27
C ASN A 125 8.45 -4.42 1.37
N MET A 126 8.05 -3.14 1.33
CA MET A 126 8.41 -2.19 2.39
C MET A 126 7.80 -2.56 3.75
N PHE A 127 6.70 -3.32 3.72
CA PHE A 127 5.98 -3.80 4.89
C PHE A 127 6.09 -5.33 5.04
N GLY A 128 7.23 -5.91 4.63
CA GLY A 128 7.51 -7.35 4.71
C GLY A 128 6.54 -8.22 3.89
N ASN A 129 6.18 -9.40 4.41
CA ASN A 129 5.29 -10.38 3.77
C ASN A 129 3.80 -9.93 3.66
N SER A 130 3.49 -8.63 3.71
CA SER A 130 2.12 -8.16 3.64
C SER A 130 1.63 -8.04 2.19
N TYR A 131 0.47 -8.61 1.89
CA TYR A 131 -0.24 -8.46 0.59
C TYR A 131 -0.81 -7.04 0.37
N VAL A 132 -0.36 -6.10 1.19
CA VAL A 132 -0.86 -4.75 1.32
C VAL A 132 -0.28 -3.86 0.22
N GLY A 133 0.99 -4.11 -0.13
CA GLY A 133 1.82 -3.30 -1.03
C GLY A 133 1.03 -2.66 -2.16
N LYS A 134 0.73 -3.39 -3.24
CA LYS A 134 -0.05 -2.85 -4.37
C LYS A 134 -1.51 -2.55 -4.05
N ASN A 135 -2.18 -3.41 -3.28
CA ASN A 135 -3.63 -3.35 -3.08
C ASN A 135 -4.09 -2.11 -2.32
N VAL A 136 -3.27 -1.53 -1.43
CA VAL A 136 -3.60 -0.31 -0.68
C VAL A 136 -2.89 0.93 -1.25
N TYR A 137 -1.67 0.76 -1.73
CA TYR A 137 -0.88 1.86 -2.28
C TYR A 137 -1.47 2.42 -3.59
N ILE A 138 -1.87 1.55 -4.53
CA ILE A 138 -2.45 2.01 -5.81
C ILE A 138 -3.74 2.81 -5.57
N PRO A 139 -4.71 2.34 -4.77
CA PRO A 139 -5.87 3.15 -4.38
C PRO A 139 -5.53 4.50 -3.76
N THR A 140 -4.52 4.51 -2.89
CA THR A 140 -4.03 5.73 -2.24
C THR A 140 -3.53 6.74 -3.29
N LEU A 141 -2.72 6.29 -4.25
CA LEU A 141 -2.28 7.14 -5.35
C LEU A 141 -3.45 7.63 -6.21
N CYS A 142 -4.40 6.75 -6.52
CA CYS A 142 -5.57 7.13 -7.31
C CYS A 142 -6.39 8.23 -6.60
N ALA A 143 -6.57 8.15 -5.28
CA ALA A 143 -7.21 9.20 -4.51
C ALA A 143 -6.43 10.53 -4.54
N ILE A 144 -5.10 10.48 -4.38
CA ILE A 144 -4.23 11.67 -4.48
C ILE A 144 -4.31 12.30 -5.89
N LEU A 145 -4.32 11.48 -6.94
CA LEU A 145 -4.49 11.96 -8.32
C LEU A 145 -5.88 12.57 -8.56
N GLY A 146 -6.93 11.94 -8.03
CA GLY A 146 -8.28 12.48 -8.05
C GLY A 146 -8.36 13.84 -7.38
N PHE A 147 -7.69 14.02 -6.24
CA PHE A 147 -7.58 15.31 -5.57
C PHE A 147 -6.94 16.38 -6.47
N TYR A 148 -5.79 16.09 -7.10
CA TYR A 148 -5.15 17.02 -8.04
C TYR A 148 -6.00 17.33 -9.28
N ARG A 149 -6.92 16.43 -9.65
CA ARG A 149 -7.90 16.64 -10.73
C ARG A 149 -9.16 17.39 -10.29
N GLY A 150 -9.28 17.75 -9.01
CA GLY A 150 -10.45 18.45 -8.48
C GLY A 150 -11.66 17.57 -8.22
N TYR A 151 -11.46 16.26 -8.01
CA TYR A 151 -12.56 15.35 -7.69
C TYR A 151 -13.14 15.61 -6.30
N SER A 152 -14.45 15.41 -6.16
CA SER A 152 -15.14 15.46 -4.88
C SER A 152 -14.70 14.31 -3.98
N LEU A 153 -14.95 14.43 -2.66
CA LEU A 153 -14.67 13.35 -1.71
C LEU A 153 -15.31 12.04 -2.14
N GLU A 154 -16.57 12.06 -2.54
CA GLU A 154 -17.30 10.88 -2.99
C GLU A 154 -16.64 10.24 -4.23
N GLN A 155 -16.25 11.06 -5.22
CA GLN A 155 -15.55 10.58 -6.42
C GLN A 155 -14.19 9.95 -6.07
N MET A 156 -13.44 10.56 -5.15
CA MET A 156 -12.17 10.00 -4.67
C MET A 156 -12.36 8.71 -3.90
N THR A 157 -13.38 8.60 -3.04
CA THR A 157 -13.71 7.36 -2.32
C THR A 157 -14.09 6.24 -3.28
N LYS A 158 -14.96 6.53 -4.27
CA LYS A 158 -15.32 5.56 -5.32
C LYS A 158 -14.10 5.11 -6.11
N LEU A 159 -13.23 6.04 -6.49
CA LEU A 159 -12.00 5.74 -7.20
C LEU A 159 -11.04 4.87 -6.36
N PHE A 160 -10.92 5.16 -5.07
CA PHE A 160 -10.13 4.35 -4.13
C PHE A 160 -10.68 2.92 -4.05
N VAL A 161 -11.98 2.75 -3.78
CA VAL A 161 -12.62 1.43 -3.65
C VAL A 161 -12.52 0.64 -4.95
N ALA A 162 -12.75 1.29 -6.10
CA ALA A 162 -12.62 0.65 -7.41
C ALA A 162 -11.18 0.18 -7.67
N ALA A 163 -10.18 1.00 -7.36
CA ALA A 163 -8.77 0.63 -7.48
C ALA A 163 -8.39 -0.50 -6.50
N PHE A 164 -8.97 -0.52 -5.30
CA PHE A 164 -8.69 -1.51 -4.28
C PHE A 164 -9.20 -2.89 -4.70
N LEU A 165 -10.41 -2.95 -5.24
CA LEU A 165 -11.05 -4.20 -5.69
C LEU A 165 -10.53 -4.69 -7.05
N ARG A 166 -9.85 -3.84 -7.82
CA ARG A 166 -9.38 -4.13 -9.19
C ARG A 166 -8.62 -5.47 -9.27
N ASP A 167 -7.55 -5.60 -8.50
CA ASP A 167 -6.67 -6.78 -8.58
C ASP A 167 -7.20 -7.94 -7.73
N ILE A 168 -8.04 -7.65 -6.73
CA ILE A 168 -8.67 -8.66 -5.89
C ILE A 168 -9.72 -9.46 -6.69
N SER A 169 -10.32 -8.86 -7.74
CA SER A 169 -11.19 -9.57 -8.68
C SER A 169 -10.52 -10.78 -9.34
N LEU A 170 -9.19 -10.79 -9.48
CA LEU A 170 -8.41 -11.91 -10.03
C LEU A 170 -8.31 -13.09 -9.06
N ASP A 171 -8.49 -12.85 -7.76
CA ASP A 171 -8.48 -13.87 -6.72
C ASP A 171 -9.87 -14.50 -6.50
N PHE A 172 -10.93 -13.99 -7.15
CA PHE A 172 -12.24 -14.63 -7.11
C PHE A 172 -12.28 -15.92 -7.96
N PRO A 173 -12.66 -17.07 -7.39
CA PRO A 173 -12.62 -18.38 -8.05
C PRO A 173 -13.70 -18.53 -9.13
N ILE A 174 -14.68 -17.62 -9.17
CA ILE A 174 -15.75 -17.63 -10.18
C ILE A 174 -15.13 -17.55 -11.58
N PHE A 175 -14.10 -16.71 -11.77
CA PHE A 175 -13.40 -16.58 -13.05
C PHE A 175 -12.52 -17.80 -13.38
N LYS A 176 -12.04 -18.56 -12.40
CA LYS A 176 -11.31 -19.82 -12.67
C LYS A 176 -12.21 -20.93 -13.19
N LYS A 177 -13.49 -20.95 -12.81
CA LYS A 177 -14.47 -21.93 -13.33
C LYS A 177 -15.04 -21.53 -14.70
N GLU A 178 -15.15 -20.23 -14.99
CA GLU A 178 -15.71 -19.74 -16.26
C GLU A 178 -14.68 -19.53 -17.36
N ALA A 179 -13.40 -19.27 -17.06
CA ALA A 179 -12.36 -19.13 -18.09
C ALA A 179 -12.17 -20.40 -18.95
N ASN A 180 -12.58 -21.57 -18.46
CA ASN A 180 -12.58 -22.83 -19.21
C ASN A 180 -13.88 -23.10 -19.98
N LYS A 181 -14.86 -22.19 -19.92
CA LYS A 181 -16.03 -22.20 -20.80
C LYS A 181 -15.82 -21.14 -21.88
N LEU A 182 -15.06 -21.50 -22.91
CA LEU A 182 -15.07 -20.78 -24.17
C LEU A 182 -16.51 -20.81 -24.72
N HIS A 183 -17.29 -19.78 -24.41
CA HIS A 183 -18.49 -19.48 -25.17
C HIS A 183 -18.00 -18.91 -26.49
N LEU A 184 -17.85 -19.79 -27.50
CA LEU A 184 -17.61 -19.37 -28.87
C LEU A 184 -18.69 -18.36 -29.26
N HIS A 185 -18.26 -17.20 -29.72
CA HIS A 185 -19.16 -16.20 -30.29
C HIS A 185 -19.95 -16.88 -31.42
N PRO A 186 -21.27 -16.70 -31.55
CA PRO A 186 -22.11 -17.41 -32.54
C PRO A 186 -21.76 -17.11 -34.01
N ILE A 187 -20.75 -16.26 -34.26
CA ILE A 187 -20.20 -15.96 -35.59
C ILE A 187 -19.05 -16.93 -35.94
N ALA A 188 -18.48 -17.64 -34.97
CA ALA A 188 -17.34 -18.54 -35.15
C ALA A 188 -17.76 -20.00 -35.49
N THR A 189 -19.04 -20.26 -35.77
CA THR A 189 -19.57 -21.59 -36.13
C THR A 189 -20.08 -21.68 -37.56
N CYS A 190 -19.58 -20.83 -38.47
CA CYS A 190 -19.84 -20.93 -39.90
C CYS A 190 -18.79 -21.79 -40.60
#